data_AF-A0A382XUR4-F1
#
_entry.id   AF-A0A382XUR4-F1
#
_cell.length_a   1.000
_cell.length_b   1.000
_cell.length_c   1.000
_cell.angle_alpha   90.00
_cell.angle_beta   90.00
_cell.angle_gamma   90.00
#
_symmetry.space_group_name_H-M   'P 1'
#
loop_
_entity.id
_entity.type
_entity.pdbx_description
1 polymer ?
#
loop_
_entity_poly.entity_id
_entity_poly.type
_entity_poly.pdbx_seq_one_letter_code
_entity_poly.pdbx_strand_id
1 'polypeptide(L)'
;MEYCVRCVMPNTKPGVFFDERGWCNACRSQEMKQKVDWGSRRKELETIIDEIKLTNTSSYDCLVPVSGGKNSWYQAWMMKEVFGMKVLCCVMAPHLPTTEGIYNLNQMVD
;
A
#
# COMPACT_ATOMS: atom_id res chain seq x y z
N MET A 1 -5.88 18.80 27.27
CA MET A 1 -5.34 17.71 26.43
C MET A 1 -6.33 16.58 26.51
N GLU A 2 -6.84 16.13 25.36
CA GLU A 2 -7.86 15.09 25.29
C GLU A 2 -7.27 13.84 24.64
N TYR A 3 -7.77 12.67 25.04
CA TYR A 3 -7.30 11.38 24.54
C TYR A 3 -8.47 10.62 23.94
N CYS A 4 -8.20 9.94 22.82
CA CYS A 4 -9.16 9.04 22.21
C CYS A 4 -9.55 7.96 23.23
N VAL A 5 -10.84 7.87 23.54
CA VAL A 5 -11.35 6.91 24.55
C VAL A 5 -11.13 5.45 24.16
N ARG A 6 -10.83 5.16 22.88
CA ARG A 6 -10.61 3.81 22.35
C ARG A 6 -9.14 3.39 22.27
N CYS A 7 -8.22 4.32 21.94
CA CYS A 7 -6.83 3.96 21.65
C CYS A 7 -5.79 4.88 22.28
N VAL A 8 -6.19 5.75 23.21
CA VAL A 8 -5.32 6.71 23.92
C VAL A 8 -4.49 7.65 23.04
N MET A 9 -4.87 7.82 21.76
CA MET A 9 -4.26 8.79 20.87
C MET A 9 -4.57 10.22 21.35
N PRO A 10 -3.58 11.08 21.58
CA PRO A 10 -3.83 12.45 22.02
C PRO A 10 -4.30 13.36 20.88
N ASN A 11 -5.11 14.37 21.22
CA ASN A 11 -5.54 15.41 20.27
C ASN A 11 -4.40 16.37 19.86
N THR A 12 -3.25 16.32 20.53
CA THR A 12 -2.05 17.11 20.18
C THR A 12 -1.29 16.55 18.98
N LYS A 13 -1.56 15.31 18.53
CA LYS A 13 -0.94 14.76 17.32
C LYS A 13 -1.48 15.51 16.09
N PRO A 14 -0.63 16.11 15.25
CA PRO A 14 -1.07 16.81 14.04
C PRO A 14 -1.96 15.94 13.15
N GLY A 15 -3.06 16.51 12.66
CA GLY A 15 -4.03 15.82 11.79
C GLY A 15 -4.98 14.83 12.50
N VAL A 16 -4.94 14.76 13.83
CA VAL A 16 -5.92 14.01 14.62
C VAL A 16 -7.08 14.90 15.02
N PHE A 17 -8.30 14.42 14.77
CA PHE A 17 -9.55 15.04 15.20
C PHE A 17 -10.49 13.97 15.73
N PHE A 18 -11.31 14.35 16.71
CA PHE A 18 -12.20 13.45 17.43
C PHE A 18 -13.64 13.65 16.92
N ASP A 19 -14.43 12.59 16.92
CA ASP A 19 -15.88 12.70 16.75
C ASP A 19 -16.61 12.94 18.09
N GLU A 20 -17.93 13.07 18.05
CA GLU A 20 -18.78 13.27 19.24
C GLU A 20 -18.68 12.12 20.27
N ARG A 21 -18.20 10.94 19.85
CA ARG A 21 -17.97 9.78 20.74
C ARG A 21 -16.61 9.85 21.43
N GLY A 22 -15.78 10.85 21.13
CA GLY A 22 -14.41 10.97 21.59
C GLY A 22 -13.43 10.03 20.86
N TRP A 23 -13.77 9.54 19.66
CA TRP A 23 -12.93 8.61 18.90
C TRP A 23 -12.09 9.36 17.86
N CYS A 24 -10.79 9.07 17.81
CA CYS A 24 -9.91 9.66 16.79
C CYS A 24 -10.25 9.15 15.38
N ASN A 25 -9.94 9.96 14.37
CA ASN A 25 -10.05 9.62 12.96
C ASN A 25 -9.42 8.27 12.56
N ALA A 26 -8.32 7.85 13.20
CA ALA A 26 -7.72 6.52 12.95
C ALA A 26 -8.61 5.37 13.46
N CYS A 27 -9.20 5.50 14.65
CA CYS A 27 -10.16 4.51 15.19
C CYS A 27 -11.41 4.41 14.31
N ARG A 28 -11.90 5.55 13.83
CA ARG A 28 -13.03 5.62 12.89
C ARG A 28 -12.71 4.92 11.56
N SER A 29 -11.52 5.15 11.01
CA SER A 29 -11.05 4.45 9.81
C SER A 29 -11.01 2.93 10.00
N GLN A 30 -10.63 2.46 11.19
CA GLN A 30 -10.63 1.03 11.49
C GLN A 30 -12.04 0.42 11.50
N GLU A 31 -13.05 1.13 11.99
CA GLU A 31 -14.46 0.69 11.86
C GLU A 31 -14.87 0.58 10.38
N MET A 32 -14.50 1.56 9.58
CA MET A 32 -14.84 1.57 8.16
C MET A 32 -14.20 0.42 7.39
N LYS A 33 -12.97 0.02 7.75
CA LYS A 33 -12.29 -1.13 7.13
C LYS A 33 -13.05 -2.46 7.33
N GLN A 34 -13.81 -2.61 8.41
CA GLN A 34 -14.62 -3.83 8.63
C GLN A 34 -15.80 -3.94 7.67
N LYS A 35 -16.19 -2.82 7.03
CA LYS A 35 -17.29 -2.78 6.06
C LYS A 35 -16.82 -2.99 4.62
N VAL A 36 -15.51 -3.12 4.39
CA VAL A 36 -14.96 -3.29 3.05
C VAL A 36 -15.11 -4.74 2.63
N ASP A 37 -15.83 -4.98 1.53
CA ASP A 37 -15.85 -6.27 0.86
C ASP A 37 -14.57 -6.44 0.03
N TRP A 38 -13.57 -7.09 0.63
CA TRP A 38 -12.29 -7.36 -0.04
C TRP A 38 -12.43 -8.34 -1.21
N GLY A 39 -13.46 -9.17 -1.24
CA GLY A 39 -13.75 -10.07 -2.36
C GLY A 39 -14.22 -9.29 -3.59
N SER A 40 -15.18 -8.37 -3.42
CA SER A 40 -15.61 -7.45 -4.49
C SER A 40 -14.45 -6.61 -5.00
N ARG A 41 -13.69 -5.99 -4.09
CA ARG A 41 -12.54 -5.15 -4.44
C ARG A 41 -11.45 -5.92 -5.20
N ARG A 42 -11.26 -7.20 -4.87
CA ARG A 42 -10.34 -8.07 -5.61
C ARG A 42 -10.84 -8.33 -7.02
N LYS A 43 -12.13 -8.66 -7.20
CA LYS A 43 -12.72 -8.88 -8.53
C LYS A 43 -12.63 -7.64 -9.40
N GLU A 44 -12.89 -6.47 -8.84
CA GLU A 44 -12.74 -5.19 -9.55
C GLU A 44 -11.31 -4.97 -10.06
N LEU A 45 -10.31 -5.33 -9.25
CA LEU A 45 -8.90 -5.28 -9.66
C LEU A 45 -8.58 -6.33 -10.73
N GLU A 46 -9.08 -7.56 -10.60
CA GLU A 46 -8.89 -8.62 -11.60
C GLU A 46 -9.44 -8.22 -12.97
N THR A 47 -10.62 -7.58 -13.02
CA THR A 47 -11.18 -7.04 -14.26
C THR A 47 -10.24 -6.03 -14.94
N ILE A 48 -9.66 -5.10 -14.17
CA ILE A 48 -8.71 -4.11 -14.70
C ILE A 48 -7.45 -4.81 -15.24
N ILE A 49 -6.96 -5.81 -14.52
CA ILE A 49 -5.76 -6.56 -14.90
C ILE A 49 -5.99 -7.35 -16.20
N ASP A 50 -7.14 -8.00 -16.33
CA ASP A 50 -7.49 -8.77 -17.54
C ASP A 50 -7.61 -7.87 -18.77
N GLU A 51 -8.20 -6.69 -18.60
CA GLU A 51 -8.27 -5.66 -19.66
C GLU A 51 -6.86 -5.20 -20.10
N ILE A 52 -5.98 -4.91 -19.14
CA ILE A 52 -4.60 -4.50 -19.42
C ILE A 52 -3.86 -5.62 -20.17
N LYS A 53 -3.96 -6.88 -19.70
CA LYS A 53 -3.28 -8.01 -20.34
C LYS A 53 -3.74 -8.25 -21.78
N LEU A 54 -5.01 -7.95 -22.09
CA LEU A 54 -5.56 -8.12 -23.43
C LEU A 54 -5.13 -7.01 -24.39
N THR A 55 -5.00 -5.77 -23.89
CA THR A 55 -4.88 -4.58 -24.74
C THR A 55 -3.48 -3.99 -24.78
N ASN A 56 -2.66 -4.24 -23.76
CA ASN A 56 -1.34 -3.64 -23.63
C ASN A 56 -0.30 -4.32 -24.54
N THR A 57 0.42 -3.51 -25.31
CA THR A 57 1.49 -3.95 -26.21
C THR A 57 2.89 -3.62 -25.69
N SER A 58 2.99 -3.00 -24.51
CA SER A 58 4.27 -2.69 -23.85
C SER A 58 4.96 -3.96 -23.31
N SER A 59 6.27 -3.87 -23.06
CA SER A 59 7.03 -4.91 -22.38
C SER A 59 6.60 -5.15 -20.93
N TYR A 60 5.96 -4.16 -20.31
CA TYR A 60 5.49 -4.20 -18.92
C TYR A 60 3.99 -3.88 -18.84
N ASP A 61 3.29 -4.57 -17.94
CA ASP A 61 1.85 -4.44 -17.71
C ASP A 61 1.51 -3.40 -16.66
N CYS A 62 2.39 -3.20 -15.68
CA CYS A 62 2.21 -2.18 -14.66
C CYS A 62 3.55 -1.68 -14.11
N LEU A 63 3.53 -0.50 -13.49
CA LEU A 63 4.64 0.05 -12.74
C LEU A 63 4.33 -0.02 -11.25
N VAL A 64 5.27 -0.55 -10.47
CA VAL A 64 5.20 -0.52 -9.00
C VAL A 64 6.36 0.33 -8.48
N PRO A 65 6.08 1.46 -7.80
CA PRO A 65 7.11 2.19 -7.09
C PRO A 65 7.60 1.37 -5.90
N VAL A 66 8.91 1.12 -5.83
CA VAL A 66 9.53 0.32 -4.78
C VAL A 66 10.53 1.13 -3.97
N SER A 67 10.58 0.86 -2.66
CA SER A 67 11.53 1.48 -1.75
C SER A 67 12.46 0.47 -1.05
N GLY A 68 12.29 -0.82 -1.33
CA GLY A 68 12.90 -1.92 -0.55
C GLY A 68 12.17 -2.20 0.77
N GLY A 69 11.11 -1.44 1.10
CA GLY A 69 10.30 -1.69 2.28
C GLY A 69 9.29 -2.83 2.08
N LYS A 70 8.84 -3.44 3.19
CA LYS A 70 7.91 -4.59 3.17
C LYS A 70 6.65 -4.38 2.34
N ASN A 71 6.09 -3.16 2.34
CA ASN A 71 4.82 -2.89 1.68
C ASN A 71 4.98 -2.88 0.14
N SER A 72 6.04 -2.24 -0.37
CA SER A 72 6.35 -2.25 -1.80
C SER A 72 6.76 -3.64 -2.28
N TRP A 73 7.46 -4.40 -1.43
CA TRP A 73 7.74 -5.83 -1.67
C TRP A 73 6.44 -6.62 -1.87
N TYR A 74 5.50 -6.48 -0.93
CA TYR A 74 4.21 -7.17 -1.03
C TYR A 74 3.43 -6.74 -2.28
N GLN A 75 3.43 -5.46 -2.62
CA GLN A 75 2.76 -4.96 -3.84
C GLN A 75 3.38 -5.55 -5.11
N ALA A 76 4.71 -5.53 -5.24
CA ALA A 76 5.41 -6.11 -6.39
C ALA A 76 5.16 -7.62 -6.48
N TRP A 77 5.27 -8.35 -5.36
CA TRP A 77 4.97 -9.78 -5.27
C TRP A 77 3.52 -10.09 -5.66
N MET A 78 2.55 -9.34 -5.15
CA MET A 78 1.14 -9.51 -5.50
C MET A 78 0.91 -9.36 -7.00
N MET A 79 1.44 -8.30 -7.63
CA MET A 79 1.23 -8.08 -9.06
C MET A 79 1.93 -9.14 -9.91
N LYS A 80 3.17 -9.52 -9.56
CA LYS A 80 3.96 -10.51 -10.30
C LYS A 80 3.49 -11.95 -10.07
N GLU A 81 3.53 -12.41 -8.83
CA GLU A 81 3.34 -13.82 -8.48
C GLU A 81 1.87 -14.21 -8.38
N VAL A 82 1.02 -13.33 -7.81
CA VAL A 82 -0.41 -13.65 -7.63
C VAL A 82 -1.22 -13.30 -8.87
N PHE A 83 -0.95 -12.15 -9.49
CA PHE A 83 -1.71 -11.69 -10.66
C PHE A 83 -1.01 -11.94 -12.00
N GLY A 84 0.24 -12.43 -12.02
CA GLY A 84 0.93 -12.79 -13.26
C GLY A 84 1.21 -11.61 -14.19
N MET A 85 1.39 -10.40 -13.66
CA MET A 85 1.71 -9.20 -14.43
C MET A 85 3.22 -9.06 -14.65
N LYS A 86 3.61 -8.50 -15.80
CA LYS A 86 4.99 -8.04 -16.07
C LYS A 86 5.22 -6.71 -15.38
N VAL A 87 5.76 -6.73 -14.17
CA VAL A 87 5.92 -5.55 -13.33
C VAL A 87 7.23 -4.81 -13.66
N LEU A 88 7.14 -3.50 -13.90
CA LEU A 88 8.28 -2.59 -13.87
C LEU A 88 8.44 -2.02 -12.46
N CYS A 89 9.43 -2.49 -11.73
CA CYS A 89 9.80 -1.89 -10.44
C CYS A 89 10.57 -0.59 -10.67
N CYS A 90 10.12 0.51 -10.07
CA CYS A 90 10.78 1.81 -10.18
C CYS A 90 11.09 2.36 -8.78
N VAL A 91 12.33 2.77 -8.54
CA VAL A 91 12.74 3.39 -7.28
C VAL A 91 13.19 4.81 -7.53
N MET A 92 12.69 5.74 -6.71
CA MET A 92 13.31 7.05 -6.56
C MET A 92 14.37 6.93 -5.45
N ALA A 93 15.63 6.97 -5.84
CA ALA A 93 16.74 6.78 -4.89
C ALA A 93 16.69 7.85 -3.78
N PRO A 94 16.78 7.45 -2.50
CA PRO A 94 16.82 8.41 -1.41
C PRO A 94 18.12 9.23 -1.46
N HIS A 95 18.07 10.50 -1.06
CA HIS A 95 19.25 11.37 -0.98
C HIS A 95 20.33 10.81 -0.04
N LEU A 96 19.93 10.05 0.98
CA LEU A 96 20.81 9.35 1.91
C LEU A 96 20.46 7.86 1.88
N PRO A 97 21.12 7.05 1.03
CA PRO A 97 20.91 5.62 1.03
C PRO A 97 21.57 4.99 2.27
N THR A 98 20.88 4.05 2.90
CA THR A 98 21.45 3.20 3.94
C THR A 98 21.87 1.85 3.35
N THR A 99 22.80 1.17 4.00
CA THR A 99 23.27 -0.15 3.58
C THR A 99 22.11 -1.16 3.53
N GLU A 100 21.22 -1.12 4.52
CA GLU A 100 20.05 -1.99 4.60
C GLU A 100 19.04 -1.68 3.50
N GLY A 101 18.83 -0.39 3.18
CA GLY A 101 17.93 0.02 2.11
C GLY A 101 18.41 -0.45 0.74
N ILE A 102 19.72 -0.31 0.47
CA ILE A 102 20.35 -0.83 -0.74
C ILE A 102 20.23 -2.36 -0.80
N TYR A 103 20.59 -3.06 0.28
CA TYR A 103 20.48 -4.51 0.35
C TYR A 103 19.05 -4.98 0.05
N ASN A 104 18.05 -4.40 0.72
CA ASN A 104 16.65 -4.77 0.52
C ASN A 104 16.14 -4.49 -0.89
N LEU A 105 16.64 -3.45 -1.57
CA LEU A 105 16.30 -3.16 -2.96
C LEU A 105 16.94 -4.17 -3.92
N ASN A 106 18.21 -4.51 -3.73
CA ASN A 106 18.92 -5.48 -4.58
C ASN A 106 18.27 -6.87 -4.50
N GLN A 107 17.86 -7.29 -3.30
CA GLN A 107 17.16 -8.56 -3.09
C GLN A 107 15.79 -8.63 -3.80
N MET A 108 15.21 -7.52 -4.26
CA MET A 108 13.99 -7.55 -5.09
C MET A 108 14.25 -8.02 -6.52
N VAL A 109 15.51 -7.95 -6.97
CA VAL A 109 15.92 -8.26 -8.34
C VAL A 109 16.62 -9.61 -8.41
N ASP A 110 17.43 -9.94 -7.40
CA ASP A 110 18.14 -11.22 -7.24
C ASP A 110 17.18 -12.41 -7.10
#